data_AF-A0A506UFH3-F1
#
_entry.id   AF-A0A506UFH3-F1
#
_cell.length_a   1.000
_cell.length_b   1.000
_cell.length_c   1.000
_cell.angle_alpha   90.00
_cell.angle_beta   90.00
_cell.angle_gamma   90.00
#
_symmetry.space_group_name_H-M   'P 1'
#
loop_
_entity.id
_entity.type
_entity.pdbx_description
1 polymer ?
#
loop_
_entity_poly.entity_id
_entity_poly.type
_entity_poly.pdbx_seq_one_letter_code
_entity_poly.pdbx_strand_id
1 'polypeptide(L)' 'MKIKNSLKALKARHRENRLVRRKGRVYIINKLNPRFKARQG' A
#
# COMPACT_ATOMS: atom_id res chain seq x y z
N MET A 1 -4.33 -7.89 2.51
CA MET A 1 -3.48 -7.24 1.48
C MET A 1 -4.34 -7.05 0.24
N LYS A 2 -4.45 -5.84 -0.32
CA LYS A 2 -5.25 -5.55 -1.51
C LYS A 2 -4.36 -5.45 -2.75
N ILE A 3 -4.81 -5.99 -3.88
CA ILE A 3 -4.08 -5.90 -5.16
C ILE A 3 -4.84 -4.93 -6.07
N LYS A 4 -4.16 -3.90 -6.56
CA LYS A 4 -4.74 -2.86 -7.43
C LYS A 4 -3.70 -2.34 -8.42
N ASN A 5 -4.14 -1.95 -9.61
CA ASN A 5 -3.25 -1.36 -10.63
C ASN A 5 -2.76 0.04 -10.24
N SER A 6 -3.55 0.79 -9.46
CA SER A 6 -3.20 2.10 -8.92
C SER A 6 -3.26 2.12 -7.40
N LEU A 7 -2.23 2.71 -6.80
CA LEU A 7 -2.11 2.90 -5.35
C LEU A 7 -2.43 4.33 -4.89
N LYS A 8 -2.68 5.26 -5.82
CA LYS A 8 -2.87 6.70 -5.52
C LYS A 8 -3.95 6.94 -4.47
N ALA A 9 -5.15 6.41 -4.72
CA ALA A 9 -6.28 6.54 -3.81
C ALA A 9 -6.14 5.73 -2.51
N LEU A 10 -5.30 4.69 -2.48
CA LEU A 10 -5.08 3.87 -1.28
C LEU A 10 -4.07 4.52 -0.33
N LYS A 11 -3.07 5.22 -0.87
CA LYS A 11 -2.05 5.90 -0.07
C LYS A 11 -2.68 6.94 0.87
N ALA A 12 -3.64 7.71 0.39
CA ALA A 12 -4.28 8.80 1.14
C ALA A 12 -5.27 8.35 2.25
N ARG A 13 -5.69 7.07 2.27
CA ARG A 13 -6.75 6.60 3.20
C ARG A 13 -6.36 6.59 4.67
N HIS A 14 -5.06 6.65 4.97
CA HIS A 14 -4.56 6.60 6.32
C HIS A 14 -3.18 7.26 6.40
N ARG A 15 -2.93 8.07 7.43
CA ARG A 15 -1.67 8.81 7.62
C ARG A 15 -0.43 7.92 7.63
N GLU A 16 -0.57 6.74 8.23
CA GLU A 16 0.52 5.76 8.43
C GLU A 16 0.77 4.84 7.22
N ASN A 17 0.07 5.07 6.10
CA ASN A 17 0.35 4.36 4.86
C ASN A 17 1.68 4.82 4.27
N ARG A 18 2.64 3.90 4.17
CA ARG A 18 3.95 4.17 3.56
C ARG A 18 4.08 3.40 2.26
N LEU A 19 4.53 4.09 1.23
CA LEU A 19 4.82 3.49 -0.07
C LEU A 19 6.25 2.95 -0.06
N VAL A 20 6.42 1.67 -0.38
CA VAL A 20 7.73 1.00 -0.38
C VAL A 20 7.87 0.16 -1.64
N ARG A 21 9.09 0.04 -2.15
CA ARG A 21 9.42 -0.86 -3.27
C ARG A 21 10.14 -2.09 -2.72
N ARG A 22 9.63 -3.29 -3.03
CA ARG A 22 10.17 -4.58 -2.58
C ARG A 22 10.03 -5.61 -3.68
N LYS A 23 11.04 -6.44 -3.93
CA LYS A 23 10.99 -7.55 -4.92
C LYS A 23 10.42 -7.09 -6.28
N GLY A 24 10.86 -5.94 -6.77
CA GLY A 24 10.40 -5.36 -8.05
C GLY A 24 8.99 -4.75 -8.06
N ARG A 25 8.22 -4.82 -6.97
CA ARG A 25 6.84 -4.32 -6.88
C ARG A 25 6.70 -3.17 -5.88
N VAL A 26 5.69 -2.33 -6.09
CA VAL A 26 5.34 -1.23 -5.18
C VAL A 26 4.24 -1.70 -4.21
N TYR A 27 4.42 -1.42 -2.93
CA TYR A 27 3.49 -1.76 -1.86
C TYR A 27 3.12 -0.52 -1.06
N ILE A 28 1.89 -0.48 -0.56
CA ILE A 28 1.53 0.30 0.61
C ILE A 28 1.64 -0.62 1.82
N ILE A 29 2.48 -0.24 2.77
CA ILE A 29 2.58 -0.87 4.08
C ILE A 29 1.92 0.02 5.12
N ASN A 30 1.22 -0.60 6.06
CA ASN A 30 0.73 0.05 7.27
C ASN A 30 0.92 -0.97 8.39
N LYS A 31 1.77 -0.61 9.37
CA LYS A 31 2.11 -1.48 10.50
C LYS A 31 1.05 -1.38 11.61
N LEU A 32 0.36 -0.25 11.72
CA LEU A 32 -0.66 0.02 12.73
C LEU A 32 -2.02 -0.57 12.35
N ASN A 33 -2.40 -0.46 11.08
CA ASN A 33 -3.65 -1.03 10.56
C ASN A 33 -3.41 -1.86 9.28
N PRO A 34 -3.27 -3.20 9.41
CA PRO A 34 -2.98 -4.10 8.29
C PRO A 34 -4.03 -4.13 7.17
N ARG A 35 -5.26 -3.66 7.43
CA ARG A 35 -6.35 -3.59 6.44
C ARG A 35 -6.01 -2.67 5.25
N PHE A 36 -5.14 -1.70 5.46
CA PHE A 36 -4.70 -0.75 4.42
C PHE A 36 -3.49 -1.21 3.61
N LYS A 37 -2.91 -2.39 3.90
CA LYS A 37 -1.81 -2.93 3.09
C LYS A 37 -2.26 -3.21 1.65
N ALA A 38 -1.50 -2.74 0.67
CA ALA A 38 -1.81 -2.94 -0.75
C ALA A 38 -0.54 -3.17 -1.60
N ARG A 39 -0.72 -3.72 -2.81
CA ARG A 39 0.34 -3.96 -3.81
C ARG A 39 -0.12 -3.46 -5.18
N GLN A 40 0.82 -2.88 -5.93
CA GLN A 40 0.63 -2.52 -7.33
C GLN A 40 0.81 -3.75 -8.21
N GLY A 41 -0.24 -4.04 -9.01
CA GLY A 41 -0.32 -5.23 -9.87
C GLY A 41 -0.71 -6.49 -9.12
#